data_AF-A0A9Q3SRQ0-F1
#
_entry.id   AF-A0A9Q3SRQ0-F1
#
_cell.length_a   1.000
_cell.length_b   1.000
_cell.length_c   1.000
_cell.angle_alpha   90.00
_cell.angle_beta   90.00
_cell.angle_gamma   90.00
#
_symmetry.space_group_name_H-M   'P 1'
#
loop_
_entity.id
_entity.type
_entity.pdbx_description
1 polymer ?
#
loop_
_entity_poly.entity_id
_entity_poly.type
_entity_poly.pdbx_seq_one_letter_code
_entity_poly.pdbx_strand_id
1 'polypeptide(L)'
;MVGLFAGIGGLELGLAHSGWSTNLLCEIDAGAGAVLRSRFPEVPLHTDVATLRALPAGTELVAAGFPCQDLSQAGRTAGITGARSGLVDEVFRLVARKRGPRWLLIENVPFMLQLGRGAAMRHITHALEDLGYMWAYRVVDARSFGLPQRRQRVVMLASRTDDPREVLFGPDAGIPEAGDADVLPCGFYWTEGVRGLGWAINAVPTLKGGSTLGIASPPAVRLPSGELVTPGISDAERLQGFDAGWTAPAVESPGVRAGHRWKLVGNAVSVRMATWVGEQLTTRTPYDEGSDTELVPGQSWPSAAWGRDRRAFRVPASTWPVQQPYEDLSGFLEESKLLSARATAGFLKRARSGRLRFAPGFLDTVESHLHRMTDIPAVPEPVRVA
;
A
#
# COMPACT_ATOMS: atom_id res chain seq x y z
N MET A 1 -11.32 6.49 -16.68
CA MET A 1 -11.40 5.75 -15.41
C MET A 1 -11.95 6.63 -14.30
N VAL A 2 -12.43 6.03 -13.21
CA VAL A 2 -12.85 6.73 -11.98
C VAL A 2 -12.03 6.19 -10.80
N GLY A 3 -11.49 7.10 -9.99
CA GLY A 3 -10.78 6.77 -8.75
C GLY A 3 -11.64 6.98 -7.52
N LEU A 4 -11.93 5.93 -6.76
CA LEU A 4 -12.64 5.98 -5.47
C LEU A 4 -11.66 5.73 -4.33
N PHE A 5 -11.79 6.48 -3.23
CA PHE A 5 -10.80 6.45 -2.14
C PHE A 5 -9.40 6.76 -2.68
N ALA A 6 -9.32 7.78 -3.54
CA ALA A 6 -8.16 8.03 -4.40
C ALA A 6 -6.89 8.37 -3.59
N GLY A 7 -7.04 8.77 -2.32
CA GLY A 7 -5.93 9.22 -1.49
C GLY A 7 -5.17 10.35 -2.20
N ILE A 8 -3.88 10.14 -2.44
CA ILE A 8 -3.04 11.11 -3.15
C ILE A 8 -2.86 10.80 -4.64
N GLY A 9 -3.68 9.94 -5.23
CA GLY A 9 -3.74 9.73 -6.68
C GLY A 9 -2.76 8.69 -7.22
N GLY A 10 -2.36 7.70 -6.41
CA GLY A 10 -1.32 6.73 -6.80
C GLY A 10 -1.76 5.77 -7.90
N LEU A 11 -3.00 5.28 -7.83
CA LEU A 11 -3.58 4.42 -8.87
C LEU A 11 -3.75 5.21 -10.17
N GLU A 12 -4.26 6.43 -10.05
CA GLU A 12 -4.58 7.30 -11.19
C GLU A 12 -3.32 7.75 -11.93
N LEU A 13 -2.28 8.17 -11.19
CA LEU A 13 -1.00 8.54 -11.78
C LEU A 13 -0.36 7.33 -12.49
N GLY A 14 -0.34 6.17 -11.84
CA GLY A 14 0.29 4.98 -12.41
C GLY A 14 -0.42 4.48 -13.66
N LEU A 15 -1.76 4.43 -13.65
CA LEU A 15 -2.56 4.04 -14.82
C LEU A 15 -2.46 5.06 -15.96
N ALA A 16 -2.28 6.36 -15.65
CA ALA A 16 -2.09 7.39 -16.67
C ALA A 16 -0.80 7.19 -17.48
N HIS A 17 0.26 6.64 -16.89
CA HIS A 17 1.48 6.26 -17.63
C HIS A 17 1.23 5.20 -18.71
N SER A 18 0.12 4.45 -18.61
CA SER A 18 -0.30 3.46 -19.59
C SER A 18 -1.49 3.93 -20.45
N GLY A 19 -1.75 5.24 -20.50
CA GLY A 19 -2.75 5.85 -21.38
C GLY A 19 -4.18 5.95 -20.83
N TRP A 20 -4.41 5.59 -19.56
CA TRP A 20 -5.73 5.77 -18.94
C TRP A 20 -5.96 7.23 -18.55
N SER A 21 -7.12 7.79 -18.89
CA SER A 21 -7.54 9.13 -18.45
C SER A 21 -8.47 9.05 -17.23
N THR A 22 -8.28 9.93 -16.24
CA THR A 22 -9.15 9.98 -15.06
C THR A 22 -10.26 11.00 -15.25
N ASN A 23 -11.53 10.59 -15.06
CA ASN A 23 -12.71 11.42 -15.31
C ASN A 23 -13.43 11.88 -14.04
N LEU A 24 -13.18 11.22 -12.91
CA LEU A 24 -13.75 11.56 -11.61
C LEU A 24 -12.84 10.98 -10.52
N LEU A 25 -12.64 11.75 -9.46
CA LEU A 25 -11.99 11.34 -8.22
C LEU A 25 -12.99 11.42 -7.07
N CYS A 26 -12.87 10.53 -6.09
CA CYS A 26 -13.59 10.62 -4.83
C CYS A 26 -12.68 10.39 -3.63
N GLU A 27 -12.57 11.39 -2.75
CA GLU A 27 -11.69 11.34 -1.58
C GLU A 27 -12.21 12.24 -0.44
N ILE A 28 -12.29 11.68 0.76
CA ILE A 28 -12.89 12.33 1.95
C ILE A 28 -11.85 13.09 2.80
N ASP A 29 -10.59 12.67 2.77
CA ASP A 29 -9.52 13.33 3.52
C ASP A 29 -9.16 14.67 2.88
N ALA A 30 -9.34 15.77 3.61
CA ALA A 30 -9.15 17.12 3.09
C ALA A 30 -7.72 17.40 2.58
N GLY A 31 -6.71 16.82 3.25
CA GLY A 31 -5.31 16.95 2.84
C GLY A 31 -5.03 16.19 1.55
N ALA A 32 -5.58 14.97 1.43
CA ALA A 32 -5.54 14.19 0.20
C ALA A 32 -6.26 14.92 -0.95
N GLY A 33 -7.44 15.48 -0.69
CA GLY A 33 -8.19 16.28 -1.66
C GLY A 33 -7.47 17.53 -2.12
N ALA A 34 -6.68 18.20 -1.26
CA ALA A 34 -5.82 19.31 -1.67
C ALA A 34 -4.70 18.87 -2.63
N VAL A 35 -4.07 17.72 -2.37
CA VAL A 35 -3.12 17.10 -3.30
C VAL A 35 -3.80 16.79 -4.64
N LEU A 36 -4.96 16.15 -4.62
CA LEU A 36 -5.67 15.79 -5.85
C LEU A 36 -6.07 17.01 -6.69
N ARG A 37 -6.57 18.09 -6.07
CA ARG A 37 -6.89 19.34 -6.80
C ARG A 37 -5.66 19.97 -7.44
N SER A 38 -4.49 19.87 -6.80
CA SER A 38 -3.24 20.39 -7.36
C SER A 38 -2.70 19.52 -8.49
N ARG A 39 -2.78 18.19 -8.36
CA ARG A 39 -2.17 17.23 -9.30
C ARG A 39 -3.09 16.84 -10.46
N PHE A 40 -4.40 16.94 -10.27
CA PHE A 40 -5.44 16.64 -11.25
C PHE A 40 -6.46 17.79 -11.35
N PRO A 41 -6.03 19.02 -11.70
CA PRO A 41 -6.86 20.22 -11.59
C PRO A 41 -8.13 20.19 -12.47
N GLU A 42 -8.06 19.51 -13.60
CA GLU A 42 -9.18 19.38 -14.55
C GLU A 42 -10.14 18.24 -14.21
N VAL A 43 -9.83 17.43 -13.20
CA VAL A 43 -10.64 16.25 -12.85
C VAL A 43 -11.61 16.61 -11.73
N PRO A 44 -12.93 16.43 -11.92
CA PRO A 44 -13.90 16.62 -10.85
C PRO A 44 -13.56 15.78 -9.62
N LEU A 45 -13.60 16.41 -8.44
CA LEU A 45 -13.34 15.77 -7.15
C LEU A 45 -14.59 15.78 -6.28
N HIS A 46 -15.09 14.60 -5.95
CA HIS A 46 -16.20 14.39 -5.02
C HIS A 46 -15.69 14.02 -3.63
N THR A 47 -16.32 14.52 -2.57
CA THR A 47 -15.79 14.29 -1.21
C THR A 47 -16.15 12.92 -0.65
N ASP A 48 -17.43 12.55 -0.67
CA ASP A 48 -17.91 11.36 0.02
C ASP A 48 -18.53 10.36 -0.96
N VAL A 49 -18.03 9.12 -0.94
CA VAL A 49 -18.50 8.03 -1.79
C VAL A 49 -19.96 7.66 -1.50
N ALA A 50 -20.41 7.80 -0.25
CA ALA A 50 -21.78 7.47 0.16
C ALA A 50 -22.79 8.46 -0.43
N THR A 51 -22.37 9.69 -0.73
CA THR A 51 -23.21 10.70 -1.36
C THR A 51 -23.02 10.78 -2.87
N LEU A 52 -22.00 10.08 -3.42
CA LEU A 52 -21.81 9.96 -4.86
C LEU A 52 -22.94 9.12 -5.47
N ARG A 53 -23.83 9.78 -6.21
CA ARG A 53 -25.01 9.14 -6.78
C ARG A 53 -24.68 8.26 -7.98
N ALA A 54 -23.71 8.69 -8.78
CA ALA A 54 -23.41 8.04 -10.04
C ALA A 54 -21.97 8.25 -10.53
N LEU A 55 -21.43 7.22 -11.19
CA LEU A 55 -20.24 7.31 -12.03
C LEU A 55 -20.58 8.01 -13.37
N PRO A 56 -19.61 8.72 -14.00
CA PRO A 56 -19.76 9.26 -15.34
C PRO A 56 -20.12 8.19 -16.38
N ALA A 57 -20.89 8.57 -17.40
CA ALA A 57 -21.20 7.68 -18.52
C ALA A 57 -19.92 7.29 -19.27
N GLY A 58 -19.85 6.06 -19.78
CA GLY A 58 -18.65 5.55 -20.47
C GLY A 58 -17.47 5.23 -19.55
N THR A 59 -17.65 5.18 -18.23
CA THR A 59 -16.61 4.71 -17.31
C THR A 59 -16.24 3.27 -17.64
N GLU A 60 -15.02 3.06 -18.14
CA GLU A 60 -14.51 1.72 -18.46
C GLU A 60 -13.87 1.02 -17.27
N LEU A 61 -13.18 1.76 -16.42
CA LEU A 61 -12.46 1.24 -15.25
C LEU A 61 -12.81 2.06 -14.01
N VAL A 62 -13.11 1.37 -12.92
CA VAL A 62 -13.16 1.93 -11.57
C VAL A 62 -12.00 1.37 -10.77
N ALA A 63 -11.23 2.25 -10.12
CA ALA A 63 -10.14 1.88 -9.22
C ALA A 63 -10.54 2.26 -7.78
N ALA A 64 -10.29 1.38 -6.81
CA ALA A 64 -10.67 1.59 -5.42
C ALA A 64 -9.64 1.03 -4.42
N GLY A 65 -9.09 1.90 -3.57
CA GLY A 65 -8.20 1.56 -2.46
C GLY A 65 -8.85 1.81 -1.09
N PHE A 66 -9.99 1.17 -0.81
CA PHE A 66 -10.81 1.47 0.37
C PHE A 66 -10.16 1.00 1.69
N PRO A 67 -10.50 1.61 2.84
CA PRO A 67 -9.94 1.24 4.14
C PRO A 67 -10.19 -0.23 4.54
N CYS A 68 -9.13 -0.96 4.86
CA CYS A 68 -9.22 -2.38 5.26
C CYS A 68 -10.06 -2.61 6.54
N GLN A 69 -10.13 -1.62 7.43
CA GLN A 69 -10.84 -1.71 8.70
C GLN A 69 -12.35 -1.96 8.52
N ASP A 70 -12.93 -1.41 7.45
CA ASP A 70 -14.35 -1.54 7.13
C ASP A 70 -14.73 -2.94 6.62
N LEU A 71 -13.80 -3.69 6.04
CA LEU A 71 -14.04 -5.08 5.62
C LEU A 71 -14.39 -6.00 6.79
N SER A 72 -13.87 -5.70 7.99
CA SER A 72 -14.23 -6.44 9.19
C SER A 72 -15.69 -6.24 9.59
N GLN A 73 -16.29 -5.12 9.21
CA GLN A 73 -17.71 -4.81 9.48
C GLN A 73 -18.60 -5.46 8.41
N ALA A 74 -18.24 -5.34 7.13
CA ALA A 74 -18.96 -5.95 6.02
C ALA A 74 -19.04 -7.49 6.16
N GLY A 75 -17.93 -8.14 6.56
CA GLY A 75 -17.90 -9.59 6.78
C GLY A 75 -18.77 -10.05 7.97
N ARG A 76 -19.13 -9.15 8.90
CA ARG A 76 -20.02 -9.43 10.03
C ARG A 76 -21.49 -9.19 9.68
N THR A 77 -21.78 -8.22 8.81
CA THR A 77 -23.16 -7.91 8.39
C THR A 77 -23.69 -8.88 7.34
N ALA A 78 -22.85 -9.64 6.64
CA ALA A 78 -23.27 -10.75 5.79
C ALA A 78 -24.11 -11.83 6.53
N GLY A 79 -24.09 -11.86 7.86
CA GLY A 79 -24.92 -12.74 8.70
C GLY A 79 -26.00 -12.03 9.53
N ILE A 80 -26.13 -10.70 9.44
CA ILE A 80 -27.05 -9.90 10.27
C ILE A 80 -27.91 -9.05 9.35
N THR A 81 -29.22 -9.26 9.37
CA THR A 81 -30.25 -8.53 8.62
C THR A 81 -30.46 -7.08 9.13
N GLY A 82 -29.37 -6.32 9.30
CA GLY A 82 -29.35 -4.98 9.87
C GLY A 82 -28.29 -4.08 9.23
N ALA A 83 -28.76 -3.08 8.50
CA ALA A 83 -28.07 -2.08 7.68
C ALA A 83 -26.87 -1.35 8.32
N ARG A 84 -25.66 -1.92 8.23
CA ARG A 84 -24.42 -1.14 8.11
C ARG A 84 -23.57 -1.74 6.99
N SER A 85 -23.81 -1.27 5.77
CA SER A 85 -22.98 -1.59 4.60
C SER A 85 -21.58 -1.00 4.80
N GLY A 86 -20.55 -1.76 4.45
CA GLY A 86 -19.16 -1.29 4.49
C GLY A 86 -18.88 -0.36 3.30
N LEU A 87 -17.78 0.40 3.34
CA LEU A 87 -17.36 1.28 2.23
C LEU A 87 -17.17 0.55 0.89
N VAL A 88 -16.86 -0.76 0.93
CA VAL A 88 -16.79 -1.60 -0.26
C VAL A 88 -18.15 -1.79 -0.95
N ASP A 89 -19.25 -1.79 -0.18
CA ASP A 89 -20.60 -1.92 -0.72
C ASP A 89 -21.01 -0.66 -1.49
N GLU A 90 -20.47 0.50 -1.14
CA GLU A 90 -20.65 1.73 -1.92
C GLU A 90 -19.97 1.63 -3.29
N VAL A 91 -18.83 0.94 -3.39
CA VAL A 91 -18.21 0.61 -4.68
C VAL A 91 -19.15 -0.27 -5.48
N PHE A 92 -19.65 -1.36 -4.90
CA PHE A 92 -20.59 -2.27 -5.56
C PHE A 92 -21.88 -1.57 -6.00
N ARG A 93 -22.46 -0.71 -5.14
CA ARG A 93 -23.61 0.13 -5.49
C ARG A 93 -23.35 1.01 -6.71
N LEU A 94 -22.18 1.63 -6.80
CA LEU A 94 -21.82 2.52 -7.90
C LEU A 94 -21.63 1.78 -9.23
N VAL A 95 -21.04 0.58 -9.20
CA VAL A 95 -20.79 -0.24 -10.39
C VAL A 95 -22.00 -1.10 -10.82
N ALA A 96 -22.97 -1.31 -9.92
CA ALA A 96 -24.22 -2.06 -10.16
C ALA A 96 -25.15 -1.40 -11.18
N ARG A 97 -24.77 -1.46 -12.45
CA ARG A 97 -25.49 -0.86 -13.58
C ARG A 97 -25.62 -1.86 -14.71
N LYS A 98 -26.70 -1.74 -15.49
CA LYS A 98 -26.94 -2.56 -16.68
C LYS A 98 -25.72 -2.58 -17.62
N ARG A 99 -25.12 -1.40 -17.85
CA ARG A 99 -23.82 -1.19 -18.51
C ARG A 99 -22.80 -0.67 -17.49
N GLY A 100 -22.50 -1.47 -16.48
CA GLY A 100 -21.44 -1.19 -15.50
C GLY A 100 -20.05 -1.18 -16.15
N PRO A 101 -19.04 -0.66 -15.44
CA PRO A 101 -17.67 -0.56 -15.96
C PRO A 101 -17.12 -1.93 -16.38
N ARG A 102 -16.29 -1.92 -17.42
CA ARG A 102 -15.62 -3.12 -17.93
C ARG A 102 -14.74 -3.74 -16.86
N TRP A 103 -13.97 -2.91 -16.17
CA TRP A 103 -12.98 -3.30 -15.16
C TRP A 103 -13.29 -2.69 -13.79
N LEU A 104 -13.02 -3.46 -12.75
CA LEU A 104 -12.90 -3.00 -11.37
C LEU A 104 -11.53 -3.42 -10.83
N LEU A 105 -10.73 -2.44 -10.43
CA LEU A 105 -9.42 -2.62 -9.79
C LEU A 105 -9.56 -2.31 -8.29
N ILE A 106 -9.32 -3.31 -7.45
CA ILE A 106 -9.33 -3.18 -6.00
C ILE A 106 -7.91 -3.36 -5.47
N GLU A 107 -7.48 -2.44 -4.62
CA GLU A 107 -6.24 -2.56 -3.86
C GLU A 107 -6.56 -2.73 -2.38
N ASN A 108 -5.82 -3.60 -1.70
CA ASN A 108 -5.83 -3.65 -0.24
C ASN A 108 -4.58 -4.29 0.36
N VAL A 109 -4.52 -4.32 1.70
CA VAL A 109 -3.46 -5.05 2.42
C VAL A 109 -3.72 -6.57 2.42
N PRO A 110 -2.67 -7.42 2.43
CA PRO A 110 -2.80 -8.89 2.46
C PRO A 110 -3.66 -9.44 3.60
N PHE A 111 -3.76 -8.70 4.71
CA PHE A 111 -4.61 -9.07 5.83
C PHE A 111 -6.09 -9.25 5.44
N MET A 112 -6.55 -8.61 4.35
CA MET A 112 -7.92 -8.79 3.83
C MET A 112 -8.26 -10.27 3.56
N LEU A 113 -7.27 -11.08 3.16
CA LEU A 113 -7.43 -12.49 2.81
C LEU A 113 -7.84 -13.35 4.02
N GLN A 114 -7.52 -12.88 5.23
CA GLN A 114 -7.72 -13.61 6.49
C GLN A 114 -8.85 -13.02 7.34
N LEU A 115 -9.31 -11.80 7.03
CA LEU A 115 -10.34 -11.09 7.78
C LEU A 115 -11.62 -11.92 7.92
N GLY A 116 -12.09 -12.04 9.17
CA GLY A 116 -13.28 -12.83 9.49
C GLY A 116 -13.19 -14.30 9.06
N ARG A 117 -11.98 -14.90 9.11
CA ARG A 117 -11.72 -16.26 8.59
C ARG A 117 -12.12 -16.37 7.10
N GLY A 118 -11.71 -15.39 6.31
CA GLY A 118 -12.00 -15.29 4.88
C GLY A 118 -13.41 -14.80 4.52
N ALA A 119 -14.20 -14.34 5.49
CA ALA A 119 -15.54 -13.79 5.24
C ALA A 119 -15.51 -12.54 4.37
N ALA A 120 -14.52 -11.66 4.57
CA ALA A 120 -14.37 -10.46 3.75
C ALA A 120 -14.15 -10.80 2.27
N MET A 121 -13.27 -11.77 1.98
CA MET A 121 -13.04 -12.24 0.62
C MET A 121 -14.29 -12.87 0.01
N ARG A 122 -14.98 -13.77 0.73
CA ARG A 122 -16.25 -14.35 0.24
C ARG A 122 -17.28 -13.27 -0.09
N HIS A 123 -17.42 -12.24 0.76
CA HIS A 123 -18.31 -11.10 0.50
C HIS A 123 -17.95 -10.39 -0.80
N ILE A 124 -16.67 -10.03 -0.98
CA ILE A 124 -16.18 -9.34 -2.18
C ILE A 124 -16.38 -10.21 -3.43
N THR A 125 -15.91 -11.45 -3.42
CA THR A 125 -15.96 -12.33 -4.61
C THR A 125 -17.39 -12.66 -5.00
N HIS A 126 -18.27 -12.90 -4.02
CA HIS A 126 -19.69 -13.12 -4.28
C HIS A 126 -20.37 -11.89 -4.88
N ALA A 127 -20.12 -10.70 -4.33
CA ALA A 127 -20.68 -9.46 -4.86
C ALA A 127 -20.20 -9.18 -6.29
N LEU A 128 -18.92 -9.42 -6.59
CA LEU A 128 -18.37 -9.30 -7.94
C LEU A 128 -19.07 -10.26 -8.92
N GLU A 129 -19.23 -11.52 -8.55
CA GLU A 129 -19.90 -12.52 -9.39
C GLU A 129 -21.39 -12.22 -9.59
N ASP A 130 -22.09 -11.74 -8.54
CA ASP A 130 -23.49 -11.29 -8.64
C ASP A 130 -23.67 -10.10 -9.58
N LEU A 131 -22.62 -9.28 -9.73
CA LEU A 131 -22.55 -8.18 -10.68
C LEU A 131 -22.10 -8.63 -12.10
N GLY A 132 -21.84 -9.93 -12.27
CA GLY A 132 -21.44 -10.56 -13.52
C GLY A 132 -19.96 -10.38 -13.85
N TYR A 133 -19.10 -10.18 -12.84
CA TYR A 133 -17.66 -10.12 -13.03
C TYR A 133 -17.03 -11.49 -12.77
N MET A 134 -16.08 -11.86 -13.62
CA MET A 134 -15.00 -12.78 -13.26
C MET A 134 -13.92 -11.98 -12.53
N TRP A 135 -13.23 -12.58 -11.56
CA TRP A 135 -12.21 -11.90 -10.77
C TRP A 135 -10.92 -12.71 -10.67
N ALA A 136 -9.80 -12.02 -10.55
CA ALA A 136 -8.50 -12.56 -10.20
C ALA A 136 -7.81 -11.60 -9.23
N TYR A 137 -6.95 -12.12 -8.37
CA TYR A 137 -6.08 -11.30 -7.53
C TYR A 137 -4.70 -11.92 -7.36
N ARG A 138 -3.72 -11.05 -7.11
CA ARG A 138 -2.34 -11.41 -6.76
C ARG A 138 -1.84 -10.50 -5.64
N VAL A 139 -1.20 -11.08 -4.63
CA VAL A 139 -0.36 -10.33 -3.69
C VAL A 139 0.93 -9.96 -4.41
N VAL A 140 1.27 -8.68 -4.48
CA VAL A 140 2.51 -8.18 -5.09
C VAL A 140 3.32 -7.37 -4.08
N ASP A 141 4.65 -7.41 -4.17
CA ASP A 141 5.56 -6.62 -3.34
C ASP A 141 6.08 -5.40 -4.13
N ALA A 142 6.05 -4.20 -3.56
CA ALA A 142 6.52 -2.99 -4.24
C ALA A 142 7.99 -3.07 -4.71
N ARG A 143 8.81 -3.92 -4.08
CA ARG A 143 10.19 -4.20 -4.52
C ARG A 143 10.26 -4.87 -5.90
N SER A 144 9.23 -5.62 -6.28
CA SER A 144 9.08 -6.19 -7.63
C SER A 144 9.13 -5.10 -8.71
N PHE A 145 8.61 -3.91 -8.40
CA PHE A 145 8.54 -2.75 -9.30
C PHE A 145 9.65 -1.73 -9.04
N GLY A 146 10.74 -2.19 -8.42
CA GLY A 146 11.95 -1.40 -8.25
C GLY A 146 11.86 -0.29 -7.19
N LEU A 147 11.07 -0.48 -6.13
CA LEU A 147 11.04 0.43 -4.98
C LEU A 147 11.72 -0.23 -3.77
N PRO A 148 12.66 0.42 -3.06
CA PRO A 148 13.29 -0.11 -1.85
C PRO A 148 12.34 -0.04 -0.63
N GLN A 149 11.12 -0.56 -0.77
CA GLN A 149 10.10 -0.64 0.26
C GLN A 149 9.46 -2.03 0.25
N ARG A 150 9.61 -2.80 1.33
CA ARG A 150 8.85 -4.05 1.50
C ARG A 150 7.39 -3.72 1.81
N ARG A 151 6.57 -3.63 0.76
CA ARG A 151 5.14 -3.31 0.80
C ARG A 151 4.36 -4.30 -0.04
N GLN A 152 3.77 -5.28 0.62
CA GLN A 152 2.89 -6.24 -0.04
C GLN A 152 1.46 -5.71 -0.09
N ARG A 153 0.80 -5.87 -1.24
CA ARG A 153 -0.60 -5.48 -1.49
C ARG A 153 -1.32 -6.53 -2.31
N VAL A 154 -2.60 -6.73 -2.02
CA VAL A 154 -3.51 -7.48 -2.88
C VAL A 154 -3.94 -6.54 -3.99
N VAL A 155 -3.65 -6.94 -5.22
CA VAL A 155 -4.18 -6.32 -6.43
C VAL A 155 -5.23 -7.27 -6.97
N MET A 156 -6.49 -6.85 -6.97
CA MET A 156 -7.61 -7.62 -7.49
C MET A 156 -8.18 -6.91 -8.72
N LEU A 157 -8.30 -7.63 -9.82
CA LEU A 157 -8.98 -7.19 -11.02
C LEU A 157 -10.22 -8.04 -11.24
N ALA A 158 -11.30 -7.37 -11.60
CA ALA A 158 -12.53 -8.01 -12.01
C ALA A 158 -12.98 -7.45 -13.35
N SER A 159 -13.42 -8.32 -14.27
CA SER A 159 -13.98 -7.92 -15.56
C SER A 159 -15.27 -8.65 -15.90
N ARG A 160 -16.18 -7.95 -16.59
CA ARG A 160 -17.43 -8.54 -17.12
C ARG A 160 -17.24 -9.21 -18.48
N THR A 161 -16.18 -8.83 -19.20
CA THR A 161 -16.01 -9.15 -20.63
C THR A 161 -14.65 -9.75 -20.96
N ASP A 162 -13.70 -9.71 -20.04
CA ASP A 162 -12.31 -10.11 -20.27
C ASP A 162 -11.83 -11.01 -19.16
N ASP A 163 -10.71 -11.67 -19.42
CA ASP A 163 -10.06 -12.53 -18.46
C ASP A 163 -9.06 -11.73 -17.61
N PRO A 164 -9.33 -11.50 -16.30
CA PRO A 164 -8.39 -10.80 -15.42
C PRO A 164 -7.11 -11.62 -15.14
N ARG A 165 -7.09 -12.93 -15.43
CA ARG A 165 -5.91 -13.79 -15.27
C ARG A 165 -4.79 -13.38 -16.21
N GLU A 166 -5.13 -13.02 -17.45
CA GLU A 166 -4.17 -12.55 -18.47
C GLU A 166 -3.45 -11.24 -18.09
N VAL A 167 -3.99 -10.53 -17.09
CA VAL A 167 -3.42 -9.27 -16.58
C VAL A 167 -2.54 -9.51 -15.35
N LEU A 168 -2.95 -10.42 -14.44
CA LEU A 168 -2.28 -10.57 -13.14
C LEU A 168 -1.29 -11.75 -13.07
N PHE A 169 -1.49 -12.77 -13.90
CA PHE A 169 -0.76 -14.04 -13.85
C PHE A 169 0.05 -14.29 -15.12
N GLY A 170 0.51 -13.22 -15.77
CA GLY A 170 1.53 -13.32 -16.82
C GLY A 170 2.90 -13.78 -16.26
N PRO A 171 4.03 -13.21 -16.70
CA PRO A 171 5.34 -13.59 -16.18
C PRO A 171 5.41 -13.59 -14.65
N ASP A 172 6.21 -14.52 -14.13
CA ASP A 172 6.54 -14.62 -12.72
C ASP A 172 8.06 -14.70 -12.59
N ALA A 173 8.66 -13.63 -12.06
CA ALA A 173 10.12 -13.56 -11.89
C ALA A 173 10.60 -14.43 -10.71
N GLY A 174 9.69 -14.87 -9.85
CA GLY A 174 10.04 -15.55 -8.61
C GLY A 174 10.53 -14.59 -7.52
N ILE A 175 10.50 -15.06 -6.27
CA ILE A 175 11.03 -14.30 -5.14
C ILE A 175 12.56 -14.28 -5.28
N PRO A 176 13.22 -13.11 -5.29
CA PRO A 176 14.67 -13.06 -5.35
C PRO A 176 15.29 -13.63 -4.09
N GLU A 177 16.54 -14.09 -4.20
CA GLU A 177 17.33 -14.46 -3.05
C GLU A 177 17.45 -13.30 -2.05
N ALA A 178 17.46 -13.63 -0.77
CA ALA A 178 17.62 -12.62 0.26
C ALA A 178 19.03 -12.03 0.18
N GLY A 179 19.12 -10.70 0.15
CA GLY A 179 20.41 -10.01 0.25
C GLY A 179 21.07 -10.23 1.62
N ASP A 180 22.36 -9.92 1.70
CA ASP A 180 23.14 -10.02 2.93
C ASP A 180 22.88 -8.80 3.85
N ALA A 181 22.33 -9.08 5.04
CA ALA A 181 21.97 -8.09 6.04
C ALA A 181 23.19 -7.39 6.68
N ASP A 182 24.37 -8.00 6.60
CA ASP A 182 25.58 -7.44 7.20
C ASP A 182 26.10 -6.29 6.34
N VAL A 183 26.09 -6.46 5.02
CA VAL A 183 26.62 -5.49 4.05
C VAL A 183 25.59 -4.49 3.51
N LEU A 184 24.30 -4.83 3.51
CA LEU A 184 23.24 -3.97 2.94
C LEU A 184 22.51 -3.13 3.99
N PRO A 185 22.01 -1.94 3.66
CA PRO A 185 21.17 -1.15 4.56
C PRO A 185 19.91 -1.95 4.97
N CYS A 186 19.52 -1.83 6.24
CA CYS A 186 18.39 -2.61 6.77
C CYS A 186 17.35 -1.71 7.44
N GLY A 187 16.13 -1.69 6.90
CA GLY A 187 15.00 -0.95 7.44
C GLY A 187 14.29 -1.69 8.58
N PHE A 188 13.81 -0.93 9.58
CA PHE A 188 13.05 -1.44 10.71
C PHE A 188 12.18 -0.36 11.37
N TYR A 189 11.21 -0.75 12.20
CA TYR A 189 10.42 0.17 13.00
C TYR A 189 11.01 0.35 14.39
N TRP A 190 11.66 1.50 14.61
CA TRP A 190 12.24 1.86 15.91
C TRP A 190 11.17 2.06 17.01
N THR A 191 9.90 2.27 16.64
CA THR A 191 8.77 2.33 17.59
C THR A 191 8.27 0.96 18.05
N GLU A 192 8.69 -0.12 17.38
CA GLU A 192 8.38 -1.51 17.74
C GLU A 192 9.51 -2.10 18.62
N GLY A 193 9.70 -3.42 18.61
CA GLY A 193 10.81 -4.10 19.31
C GLY A 193 10.39 -5.21 20.27
N VAL A 194 9.10 -5.35 20.58
CA VAL A 194 8.61 -6.39 21.52
C VAL A 194 8.11 -7.65 20.81
N ARG A 195 7.30 -7.49 19.76
CA ARG A 195 6.64 -8.60 19.02
C ARG A 195 6.98 -8.64 17.53
N GLY A 196 7.54 -7.55 17.00
CA GLY A 196 7.95 -7.43 15.61
C GLY A 196 8.94 -6.29 15.45
N LEU A 197 9.69 -6.31 14.34
CA LEU A 197 10.68 -5.30 13.99
C LEU A 197 10.38 -4.63 12.64
N GLY A 198 9.61 -5.30 11.78
CA GLY A 198 9.47 -4.86 10.39
C GLY A 198 10.79 -4.94 9.62
N TRP A 199 11.67 -5.89 9.95
CA TRP A 199 13.00 -6.01 9.36
C TRP A 199 12.99 -6.19 7.85
N ALA A 200 13.62 -5.30 7.08
CA ALA A 200 13.71 -5.40 5.63
C ALA A 200 15.16 -5.13 5.16
N ILE A 201 15.73 -6.06 4.39
CA ILE A 201 17.09 -5.94 3.85
C ILE A 201 17.01 -5.17 2.54
N ASN A 202 17.91 -4.19 2.38
CA ASN A 202 17.96 -3.24 1.28
C ASN A 202 16.60 -2.61 0.93
N ALA A 203 15.80 -2.34 1.96
CA ALA A 203 14.49 -1.74 1.82
C ALA A 203 14.02 -1.21 3.18
N VAL A 204 13.12 -0.23 3.19
CA VAL A 204 12.34 0.11 4.37
C VAL A 204 11.13 -0.83 4.51
N PRO A 205 10.63 -1.10 5.73
CA PRO A 205 9.31 -1.72 5.87
C PRO A 205 8.19 -0.84 5.31
N THR A 206 7.02 -1.46 5.08
CA THR A 206 5.79 -0.77 4.68
C THR A 206 5.57 0.48 5.51
N LEU A 207 5.51 1.64 4.85
CA LEU A 207 5.25 2.92 5.50
C LEU A 207 3.88 2.90 6.20
N LYS A 208 3.87 3.28 7.48
CA LYS A 208 2.68 3.43 8.32
C LYS A 208 2.21 4.88 8.28
N GLY A 209 0.90 5.10 8.26
CA GLY A 209 0.29 6.42 8.23
C GLY A 209 0.41 7.27 9.51
N GLY A 210 1.32 6.92 10.43
CA GLY A 210 1.47 7.57 11.73
C GLY A 210 0.52 7.05 12.82
N SER A 211 0.65 7.60 14.03
CA SER A 211 -0.24 7.27 15.15
C SER A 211 -1.61 7.96 15.03
N THR A 212 -2.61 7.52 15.80
CA THR A 212 -3.92 8.20 15.91
C THR A 212 -3.81 9.68 16.28
N LEU A 213 -2.70 10.07 16.92
CA LEU A 213 -2.38 11.47 17.29
C LEU A 213 -1.75 12.28 16.13
N GLY A 214 -1.65 11.70 14.93
CA GLY A 214 -1.06 12.36 13.75
C GLY A 214 0.46 12.52 13.81
N ILE A 215 1.13 11.82 14.74
CA ILE A 215 2.59 11.86 14.86
C ILE A 215 3.19 10.94 13.82
N ALA A 216 4.02 11.53 12.94
CA ALA A 216 4.82 10.80 11.98
C ALA A 216 5.73 9.77 12.67
N SER A 217 5.81 8.58 12.12
CA SER A 217 6.71 7.53 12.62
C SER A 217 7.40 6.88 11.43
N PRO A 218 8.34 7.57 10.79
CA PRO A 218 9.15 6.98 9.74
C PRO A 218 9.87 5.73 10.27
N PRO A 219 10.08 4.71 9.43
CA PRO A 219 10.97 3.62 9.80
C PRO A 219 12.40 4.16 10.00
N ALA A 220 13.20 3.43 10.76
CA ALA A 220 14.64 3.65 10.81
C ALA A 220 15.33 2.73 9.79
N VAL A 221 16.54 3.10 9.39
CA VAL A 221 17.42 2.34 8.51
C VAL A 221 18.78 2.25 9.18
N ARG A 222 19.27 1.02 9.35
CA ARG A 222 20.66 0.76 9.73
C ARG A 222 21.50 0.76 8.47
N LEU A 223 22.34 1.77 8.31
CA LEU A 223 23.31 1.85 7.23
C LEU A 223 24.47 0.87 7.45
N PRO A 224 25.21 0.48 6.39
CA PRO A 224 26.42 -0.33 6.54
C PRO A 224 27.50 0.32 7.41
N SER A 225 27.52 1.66 7.51
CA SER A 225 28.37 2.41 8.45
C SER A 225 28.04 2.15 9.93
N GLY A 226 26.91 1.51 10.21
CA GLY A 226 26.37 1.31 11.56
C GLY A 226 25.57 2.50 12.09
N GLU A 227 25.40 3.56 11.30
CA GLU A 227 24.51 4.67 11.63
C GLU A 227 23.05 4.27 11.47
N LEU A 228 22.20 4.79 12.35
CA LEU A 228 20.76 4.67 12.25
C LEU A 228 20.19 5.99 11.74
N VAL A 229 19.51 5.96 10.60
CA VAL A 229 18.87 7.13 10.00
C VAL A 229 17.36 6.91 9.83
N THR A 230 16.61 7.99 9.64
CA THR A 230 15.20 7.96 9.23
C THR A 230 15.03 8.73 7.93
N PRO A 231 14.23 8.22 6.96
CA PRO A 231 13.92 8.93 5.72
C PRO A 231 13.18 10.24 6.01
N GLY A 232 13.38 11.23 5.14
CA GLY A 232 12.55 12.43 5.05
C GLY A 232 11.18 12.16 4.44
N ILE A 233 10.35 13.20 4.35
CA ILE A 233 9.01 13.06 3.75
C ILE A 233 9.10 12.90 2.22
N SER A 234 10.06 13.55 1.57
CA SER A 234 10.27 13.41 0.13
C SER A 234 10.79 12.02 -0.24
N ASP A 235 11.67 11.45 0.59
CA ASP A 235 12.09 10.04 0.47
C ASP A 235 10.88 9.11 0.56
N ALA A 236 9.94 9.39 1.47
CA ALA A 236 8.74 8.59 1.67
C ALA A 236 7.78 8.65 0.46
N GLU A 237 7.65 9.81 -0.17
CA GLU A 237 6.90 9.99 -1.42
C GLU A 237 7.52 9.18 -2.56
N ARG A 238 8.85 9.29 -2.72
CA ARG A 238 9.62 8.51 -3.69
C ARG A 238 9.53 7.01 -3.44
N LEU A 239 9.53 6.56 -2.18
CA LEU A 239 9.37 5.15 -1.81
C LEU A 239 8.00 4.58 -2.24
N GLN A 240 7.01 5.42 -2.52
CA GLN A 240 5.72 5.05 -3.09
C GLN A 240 5.66 5.23 -4.62
N GLY A 241 6.73 5.75 -5.23
CA GLY A 241 6.84 6.01 -6.66
C GLY A 241 6.32 7.39 -7.11
N PHE A 242 6.10 8.32 -6.18
CA PHE A 242 5.78 9.71 -6.52
C PHE A 242 7.04 10.57 -6.62
N ASP A 243 6.92 11.71 -7.28
CA ASP A 243 7.95 12.74 -7.25
C ASP A 243 8.10 13.36 -5.85
N ALA A 244 9.30 13.83 -5.53
CA ALA A 244 9.56 14.58 -4.30
C ALA A 244 8.67 15.83 -4.23
N GLY A 245 8.06 16.09 -3.07
CA GLY A 245 7.12 17.18 -2.86
C GLY A 245 5.70 16.89 -3.35
N TRP A 246 5.36 15.67 -3.78
CA TRP A 246 4.04 15.33 -4.29
C TRP A 246 2.90 15.76 -3.37
N THR A 247 3.03 15.51 -2.06
CA THR A 247 2.02 15.83 -1.03
C THR A 247 2.18 17.21 -0.40
N ALA A 248 3.07 18.07 -0.92
CA ALA A 248 3.23 19.43 -0.43
C ALA A 248 1.90 20.23 -0.37
N PRO A 249 0.99 20.15 -1.37
CA PRO A 249 -0.28 20.88 -1.32
C PRO A 249 -1.19 20.49 -0.15
N ALA A 250 -0.97 19.35 0.51
CA ALA A 250 -1.81 18.90 1.62
C ALA A 250 -1.88 19.94 2.75
N VAL A 251 -0.77 20.65 3.01
CA VAL A 251 -0.68 21.62 4.12
C VAL A 251 -1.32 22.97 3.81
N GLU A 252 -1.74 23.19 2.57
CA GLU A 252 -2.52 24.36 2.17
C GLU A 252 -3.99 24.23 2.62
N SER A 253 -4.44 23.00 2.90
CA SER A 253 -5.78 22.74 3.40
C SER A 253 -5.95 23.19 4.86
N PRO A 254 -6.98 23.98 5.20
CA PRO A 254 -7.21 24.44 6.56
C PRO A 254 -7.28 23.30 7.58
N GLY A 255 -6.47 23.40 8.64
CA GLY A 255 -6.42 22.41 9.72
C GLY A 255 -5.52 21.19 9.46
N VAL A 256 -4.93 21.07 8.27
CA VAL A 256 -4.00 19.97 7.95
C VAL A 256 -2.57 20.34 8.37
N ARG A 257 -2.01 19.60 9.32
CA ARG A 257 -0.64 19.79 9.80
C ARG A 257 0.38 19.11 8.86
N ALA A 258 1.62 19.60 8.84
CA ALA A 258 2.71 19.01 8.04
C ALA A 258 2.90 17.50 8.27
N GLY A 259 2.77 17.02 9.51
CA GLY A 259 2.87 15.60 9.84
C GLY A 259 1.81 14.71 9.17
N HIS A 260 0.67 15.28 8.75
CA HIS A 260 -0.40 14.56 8.05
C HIS A 260 0.06 13.99 6.72
N ARG A 261 1.07 14.59 6.07
CA ARG A 261 1.66 14.07 4.83
C ARG A 261 2.13 12.62 4.99
N TRP A 262 2.65 12.23 6.16
CA TRP A 262 3.02 10.83 6.44
C TRP A 262 1.83 9.88 6.43
N LYS A 263 0.65 10.33 6.90
CA LYS A 263 -0.60 9.56 6.81
C LYS A 263 -0.97 9.32 5.35
N LEU A 264 -0.93 10.40 4.56
CA LEU A 264 -1.25 10.35 3.13
C LEU A 264 -0.32 9.39 2.38
N VAL A 265 0.98 9.53 2.55
CA VAL A 265 1.99 8.66 1.93
C VAL A 265 1.86 7.22 2.40
N GLY A 266 1.68 6.96 3.70
CA GLY A 266 1.54 5.60 4.22
C GLY A 266 0.32 4.85 3.67
N ASN A 267 -0.77 5.56 3.43
CA ASN A 267 -2.00 5.02 2.87
C ASN A 267 -2.00 4.95 1.33
N ALA A 268 -1.09 5.67 0.65
CA ALA A 268 -1.05 5.70 -0.80
C ALA A 268 -0.78 4.33 -1.42
N VAL A 269 -1.37 4.10 -2.59
CA VAL A 269 -1.02 2.99 -3.46
C VAL A 269 0.26 3.35 -4.22
N SER A 270 1.11 2.36 -4.47
CA SER A 270 2.34 2.56 -5.23
C SER A 270 2.05 2.90 -6.69
N VAL A 271 2.65 3.98 -7.18
CA VAL A 271 2.53 4.42 -8.58
C VAL A 271 3.07 3.36 -9.53
N ARG A 272 4.24 2.78 -9.24
CA ARG A 272 4.87 1.77 -10.09
C ARG A 272 4.09 0.46 -10.17
N MET A 273 3.44 0.07 -9.06
CA MET A 273 2.52 -1.05 -9.07
C MET A 273 1.31 -0.77 -9.98
N ALA A 274 0.73 0.44 -9.89
CA ALA A 274 -0.39 0.85 -10.73
C ALA A 274 0.00 0.96 -12.22
N THR A 275 1.21 1.44 -12.52
CA THR A 275 1.77 1.43 -13.88
C THR A 275 1.90 0.02 -14.42
N TRP A 276 2.43 -0.93 -13.64
CA TRP A 276 2.48 -2.33 -14.06
C TRP A 276 1.08 -2.88 -14.40
N VAL A 277 0.06 -2.61 -13.56
CA VAL A 277 -1.32 -3.01 -13.88
C VAL A 277 -1.81 -2.39 -15.19
N GLY A 278 -1.55 -1.10 -15.41
CA GLY A 278 -1.92 -0.39 -16.64
C GLY A 278 -1.28 -0.99 -17.90
N GLU A 279 0.01 -1.33 -17.83
CA GLU A 279 0.74 -2.01 -18.90
C GLU A 279 0.14 -3.38 -19.19
N GLN A 280 -0.11 -4.18 -18.15
CA GLN A 280 -0.68 -5.53 -18.32
C GLN A 280 -2.11 -5.50 -18.89
N LEU A 281 -2.93 -4.49 -18.55
CA LEU A 281 -4.26 -4.30 -19.13
C LEU A 281 -4.21 -4.10 -20.65
N THR A 282 -3.10 -3.54 -21.16
CA THR A 282 -2.86 -3.32 -22.58
C THR A 282 -2.24 -4.55 -23.25
N THR A 283 -1.17 -5.10 -22.66
CA THR A 283 -0.40 -6.19 -23.26
C THR A 283 -1.18 -7.50 -23.30
N ARG A 284 -1.81 -7.89 -22.17
CA ARG A 284 -2.48 -9.18 -21.94
C ARG A 284 -1.63 -10.40 -22.31
N THR A 285 -1.16 -11.11 -21.30
CA THR A 285 -0.39 -12.34 -21.52
C THR A 285 -1.32 -13.55 -21.47
N PRO A 286 -1.31 -14.44 -22.48
CA PRO A 286 -2.08 -15.68 -22.41
C PRO A 286 -1.78 -16.45 -21.12
N TYR A 287 -2.83 -16.93 -20.45
CA TYR A 287 -2.72 -17.62 -19.17
C TYR A 287 -2.96 -19.13 -19.34
N ASP A 288 -2.10 -19.95 -18.72
CA ASP A 288 -2.25 -21.41 -18.65
C ASP A 288 -2.72 -21.84 -17.26
N GLU A 289 -3.89 -22.46 -17.20
CA GLU A 289 -4.53 -22.93 -15.97
C GLU A 289 -4.07 -24.31 -15.50
N GLY A 290 -3.14 -24.98 -16.21
CA GLY A 290 -2.74 -26.37 -15.94
C GLY A 290 -2.18 -26.65 -14.54
N SER A 291 -1.79 -25.62 -13.79
CA SER A 291 -1.27 -25.72 -12.41
C SER A 291 -2.24 -25.24 -11.32
N ASP A 292 -3.44 -24.80 -11.71
CA ASP A 292 -4.43 -24.26 -10.80
C ASP A 292 -5.14 -25.35 -10.00
N THR A 293 -5.48 -25.04 -8.76
CA THR A 293 -6.17 -25.98 -7.87
C THR A 293 -7.42 -25.34 -7.29
N GLU A 294 -8.56 -26.02 -7.40
CA GLU A 294 -9.82 -25.52 -6.86
C GLU A 294 -9.74 -25.35 -5.34
N LEU A 295 -10.17 -24.19 -4.86
CA LEU A 295 -10.25 -23.87 -3.44
C LEU A 295 -11.48 -24.54 -2.83
N VAL A 296 -11.23 -25.42 -1.86
CA VAL A 296 -12.30 -26.09 -1.13
C VAL A 296 -12.90 -25.12 -0.10
N PRO A 297 -14.23 -25.07 0.08
CA PRO A 297 -14.86 -24.25 1.11
C PRO A 297 -14.23 -24.47 2.49
N GLY A 298 -13.84 -23.37 3.14
CA GLY A 298 -13.19 -23.38 4.45
C GLY A 298 -11.66 -23.32 4.43
N GLN A 299 -11.02 -23.52 3.28
CA GLN A 299 -9.58 -23.26 3.13
C GLN A 299 -9.25 -21.78 3.27
N SER A 300 -8.03 -21.48 3.73
CA SER A 300 -7.50 -20.12 3.73
C SER A 300 -7.25 -19.62 2.31
N TRP A 301 -7.63 -18.38 2.04
CA TRP A 301 -7.37 -17.71 0.77
C TRP A 301 -5.86 -17.63 0.48
N PRO A 302 -5.41 -18.03 -0.72
CA PRO A 302 -4.00 -17.98 -1.13
C PRO A 302 -3.52 -16.56 -1.42
N SER A 303 -2.22 -16.41 -1.69
CA SER A 303 -1.63 -15.14 -2.19
C SER A 303 -2.06 -14.80 -3.62
N ALA A 304 -2.50 -15.77 -4.41
CA ALA A 304 -3.03 -15.57 -5.75
C ALA A 304 -4.18 -16.54 -6.02
N ALA A 305 -5.29 -16.03 -6.54
CA ALA A 305 -6.43 -16.83 -6.94
C ALA A 305 -7.30 -16.10 -7.96
N TRP A 306 -8.12 -16.85 -8.67
CA TRP A 306 -9.20 -16.33 -9.50
C TRP A 306 -10.49 -17.09 -9.22
N GLY A 307 -11.60 -16.56 -9.70
CA GLY A 307 -12.88 -17.25 -9.61
C GLY A 307 -13.96 -16.68 -10.50
N ARG A 308 -14.97 -17.52 -10.69
CA ARG A 308 -16.16 -17.29 -11.48
C ARG A 308 -17.19 -18.34 -11.10
N ASP A 309 -18.48 -18.02 -11.21
CA ASP A 309 -19.58 -18.97 -11.05
C ASP A 309 -19.52 -19.74 -9.71
N ARG A 310 -19.19 -19.02 -8.64
CA ARG A 310 -19.05 -19.49 -7.25
C ARG A 310 -17.93 -20.51 -7.02
N ARG A 311 -17.02 -20.64 -7.99
CA ARG A 311 -15.82 -21.47 -7.90
C ARG A 311 -14.60 -20.57 -7.87
N ALA A 312 -13.62 -20.96 -7.06
CA ALA A 312 -12.38 -20.23 -6.91
C ALA A 312 -11.20 -21.19 -7.04
N PHE A 313 -10.11 -20.72 -7.60
CA PHE A 313 -8.93 -21.51 -7.91
C PHE A 313 -7.68 -20.80 -7.38
N ARG A 314 -6.84 -21.54 -6.68
CA ARG A 314 -5.50 -21.11 -6.27
C ARG A 314 -4.57 -21.15 -7.47
N VAL A 315 -3.78 -20.09 -7.59
CA VAL A 315 -2.71 -19.96 -8.58
C VAL A 315 -1.35 -20.00 -7.86
N PRO A 316 -0.37 -20.79 -8.31
CA PRO A 316 0.96 -20.84 -7.71
C PRO A 316 1.86 -19.64 -8.08
N ALA A 317 1.31 -18.42 -8.08
CA ALA A 317 2.05 -17.20 -8.39
C ALA A 317 2.76 -16.63 -7.16
N SER A 318 4.01 -16.19 -7.36
CA SER A 318 4.82 -15.51 -6.35
C SER A 318 4.35 -14.08 -6.12
N THR A 319 4.93 -13.37 -5.14
CA THR A 319 4.68 -11.93 -4.96
C THR A 319 5.48 -11.02 -5.88
N TRP A 320 6.20 -11.58 -6.84
CA TRP A 320 7.13 -10.92 -7.74
C TRP A 320 6.77 -11.21 -9.20
N PRO A 321 5.73 -10.56 -9.75
CA PRO A 321 5.41 -10.68 -11.18
C PRO A 321 6.60 -10.30 -12.07
N VAL A 322 7.35 -9.29 -11.64
CA VAL A 322 8.53 -8.79 -12.33
C VAL A 322 9.66 -8.58 -11.34
N GLN A 323 10.87 -8.33 -11.84
CA GLN A 323 12.01 -7.98 -11.02
C GLN A 323 12.70 -6.77 -11.63
N GLN A 324 12.11 -5.59 -11.42
CA GLN A 324 12.73 -4.35 -11.85
C GLN A 324 13.92 -4.02 -10.94
N PRO A 325 15.07 -3.61 -11.51
CA PRO A 325 16.21 -3.17 -10.71
C PRO A 325 15.82 -1.93 -9.91
N TYR A 326 16.43 -1.77 -8.73
CA TYR A 326 16.30 -0.55 -7.95
C TYR A 326 17.59 -0.16 -7.25
N GLU A 327 17.68 1.13 -7.01
CA GLU A 327 18.80 1.77 -6.33
C GLU A 327 18.95 1.21 -4.91
N ASP A 328 20.20 1.02 -4.47
CA ASP A 328 20.49 0.69 -3.08
C ASP A 328 19.83 1.70 -2.15
N LEU A 329 19.21 1.23 -1.06
CA LEU A 329 18.49 2.11 -0.15
C LEU A 329 19.38 3.23 0.42
N SER A 330 20.69 3.02 0.55
CA SER A 330 21.61 4.07 1.01
C SER A 330 21.70 5.23 0.01
N GLY A 331 21.70 4.92 -1.30
CA GLY A 331 21.71 5.93 -2.37
C GLY A 331 20.34 6.58 -2.58
N PHE A 332 19.27 5.82 -2.32
CA PHE A 332 17.90 6.31 -2.49
C PHE A 332 17.51 7.44 -1.53
N LEU A 333 18.10 7.47 -0.33
CA LEU A 333 17.72 8.38 0.75
C LEU A 333 18.44 9.73 0.63
N GLU A 334 17.71 10.78 0.24
CA GLU A 334 18.26 12.13 0.02
C GLU A 334 18.06 13.04 1.22
N GLU A 335 16.98 12.87 1.98
CA GLU A 335 16.61 13.74 3.11
C GLU A 335 16.79 13.06 4.49
N SER A 336 17.60 12.00 4.54
CA SER A 336 17.73 11.21 5.77
C SER A 336 18.37 11.98 6.93
N LYS A 337 17.94 11.66 8.15
CA LYS A 337 18.43 12.26 9.39
C LYS A 337 18.82 11.19 10.39
N LEU A 338 19.86 11.44 11.19
CA LEU A 338 20.23 10.54 12.28
C LEU A 338 19.07 10.33 13.25
N LEU A 339 18.84 9.07 13.63
CA LEU A 339 17.87 8.70 14.63
C LEU A 339 18.31 9.27 15.99
N SER A 340 17.45 10.06 16.63
CA SER A 340 17.78 10.75 17.88
C SER A 340 18.19 9.79 19.02
N ALA A 341 19.00 10.27 19.97
CA ALA A 341 19.36 9.52 21.18
C ALA A 341 18.11 9.02 21.94
N ARG A 342 17.09 9.88 22.09
CA ARG A 342 15.82 9.52 22.75
C ARG A 342 15.09 8.38 22.03
N ALA A 343 14.98 8.45 20.71
CA ALA A 343 14.32 7.40 19.92
C ALA A 343 15.09 6.07 20.01
N THR A 344 16.41 6.15 19.89
CA THR A 344 17.32 4.99 19.97
C THR A 344 17.25 4.31 21.34
N ALA A 345 17.37 5.08 22.43
CA ALA A 345 17.27 4.55 23.80
C ALA A 345 15.88 3.92 24.06
N GLY A 346 14.82 4.56 23.56
CA GLY A 346 13.46 4.03 23.64
C GLY A 346 13.30 2.68 22.93
N PHE A 347 13.90 2.53 21.74
CA PHE A 347 13.93 1.27 21.01
C PHE A 347 14.71 0.19 21.76
N LEU A 348 15.96 0.47 22.20
CA LEU A 348 16.79 -0.50 22.94
C LEU A 348 16.10 -1.03 24.19
N LYS A 349 15.44 -0.15 24.95
CA LYS A 349 14.67 -0.55 26.14
C LYS A 349 13.57 -1.57 25.80
N ARG A 350 12.84 -1.36 24.70
CA ARG A 350 11.80 -2.30 24.22
C ARG A 350 12.39 -3.59 23.68
N ALA A 351 13.46 -3.49 22.89
CA ALA A 351 14.14 -4.63 22.29
C ALA A 351 14.64 -5.62 23.35
N ARG A 352 15.30 -5.10 24.40
CA ARG A 352 15.85 -5.90 25.50
C ARG A 352 14.79 -6.49 26.44
N SER A 353 13.62 -5.85 26.56
CA SER A 353 12.50 -6.39 27.36
C SER A 353 11.62 -7.36 26.58
N GLY A 354 11.76 -7.40 25.26
CA GLY A 354 11.03 -8.30 24.36
C GLY A 354 11.59 -9.71 24.31
N ARG A 355 10.93 -10.57 23.54
CA ARG A 355 11.40 -11.93 23.21
C ARG A 355 11.84 -12.05 21.75
N LEU A 356 11.93 -10.92 21.06
CA LEU A 356 12.27 -10.91 19.64
C LEU A 356 13.74 -11.28 19.45
N ARG A 357 14.03 -12.14 18.48
CA ARG A 357 15.40 -12.41 18.05
C ARG A 357 15.82 -11.37 17.01
N PHE A 358 17.02 -10.85 17.18
CA PHE A 358 17.61 -9.86 16.28
C PHE A 358 18.73 -10.52 15.46
N ALA A 359 19.09 -9.90 14.33
CA ALA A 359 20.29 -10.29 13.60
C ALA A 359 21.52 -10.15 14.52
N PRO A 360 22.53 -11.03 14.40
CA PRO A 360 23.78 -10.91 15.15
C PRO A 360 24.38 -9.51 15.04
N GLY A 361 24.90 -8.97 16.14
CA GLY A 361 25.51 -7.63 16.19
C GLY A 361 24.54 -6.44 16.05
N PHE A 362 23.28 -6.65 15.67
CA PHE A 362 22.35 -5.54 15.43
C PHE A 362 22.12 -4.67 16.67
N LEU A 363 21.92 -5.28 17.85
CA LEU A 363 21.73 -4.51 19.08
C LEU A 363 23.00 -3.77 19.50
N ASP A 364 24.18 -4.36 19.28
CA ASP A 364 25.47 -3.72 19.54
C ASP A 364 25.68 -2.49 18.64
N THR A 365 25.26 -2.57 17.38
CA THR A 365 25.23 -1.43 16.45
C THR A 365 24.30 -0.32 16.95
N VAL A 366 23.12 -0.67 17.45
CA VAL A 366 22.15 0.29 17.98
C VAL A 366 22.69 0.97 19.25
N GLU A 367 23.39 0.25 20.11
CA GLU A 367 24.06 0.79 21.30
C GLU A 367 25.22 1.71 20.93
N SER A 368 26.02 1.32 19.95
CA SER A 368 27.10 2.15 19.41
C SER A 368 26.56 3.45 18.82
N HIS A 369 25.43 3.39 18.11
CA HIS A 369 24.73 4.57 17.62
C HIS A 369 24.24 5.47 18.75
N LEU A 370 23.68 4.89 19.82
CA LEU A 370 23.25 5.67 20.98
C LEU A 370 24.41 6.44 21.61
N HIS A 371 25.57 5.79 21.83
CA HIS A 371 26.75 6.45 22.38
C HIS A 371 27.21 7.63 21.50
N ARG A 372 27.30 7.42 20.18
CA ARG A 372 27.62 8.52 19.24
C ARG A 372 26.64 9.69 19.37
N MET A 373 25.34 9.41 19.49
CA MET A 373 24.32 10.46 19.61
C MET A 373 24.32 11.18 20.96
N THR A 374 24.82 10.57 22.03
CA THR A 374 24.96 11.22 23.34
C THR A 374 26.21 12.09 23.46
N ASP A 375 27.23 11.82 22.63
CA ASP A 375 28.49 12.56 22.61
C ASP A 375 28.47 13.80 21.68
N ILE A 376 27.41 13.97 20.88
CA ILE A 376 27.19 15.18 20.08
C ILE A 376 26.75 16.33 21.01
N PRO A 377 27.50 17.44 21.13
CA PRO A 377 27.08 18.55 21.97
C PRO A 377 25.74 19.11 21.49
N ALA A 378 24.82 19.35 22.44
CA ALA A 378 23.52 19.92 22.14
C ALA A 378 23.69 21.27 21.44
N VAL A 379 23.14 21.42 20.23
CA VAL A 379 22.99 22.73 19.60
C VAL A 379 22.08 23.56 20.49
N PRO A 380 22.50 24.73 21.01
CA PRO A 380 21.65 25.54 21.88
C PRO A 380 20.38 25.94 21.14
N GLU A 381 19.22 25.74 21.77
CA GLU A 381 17.94 26.19 21.22
C GLU A 381 18.00 27.70 20.93
N PRO A 382 17.42 28.17 19.80
CA PRO A 382 17.29 29.60 19.58
C PRO A 382 16.45 30.20 20.70
N VAL A 383 17.03 31.17 21.40
CA VAL A 383 16.40 31.95 22.47
C VAL A 383 15.05 32.45 21.96
N ARG A 384 13.97 32.01 22.60
CA ARG A 384 12.64 32.61 22.38
C ARG A 384 12.73 34.06 22.83
N VAL A 385 12.70 34.98 21.87
CA VAL A 385 12.53 36.40 22.15
C VAL A 385 11.14 36.58 22.75
N ALA A 386 11.10 37.21 23.93
CA ALA A 386 9.92 37.40 24.77
C ALA A 386 8.87 38.32 24.12
#